data_AF-A0A5J4PZI1-F1
#
_entry.id   AF-A0A5J4PZI1-F1
#
_cell.length_a   1.000
_cell.length_b   1.000
_cell.length_c   1.000
_cell.angle_alpha   90.00
_cell.angle_beta   90.00
_cell.angle_gamma   90.00
#
_symmetry.space_group_name_H-M   'P 1'
#
loop_
_entity.id
_entity.type
_entity.pdbx_description
1 polymer ?
#
loop_
_entity_poly.entity_id
_entity_poly.type
_entity_poly.pdbx_seq_one_letter_code
_entity_poly.pdbx_strand_id
1 'polypeptide(L)'
;MTGGQMAPTTLVGMKTSTCPYGRDVALHGYPLKITELAAQLEGTAYVTRQSVQSVPAIRKAKKAIRKAFENSMTGKGSNLVEIVSTCSSGWKMTPEEANKWMEENMFPFYPLGDLKDKG
;
A
#
# COMPACT_ATOMS: atom_id res chain seq x y z
N MET A 1 -16.11 3.76 -5.11
CA MET A 1 -16.70 2.42 -5.31
C MET A 1 -17.10 1.86 -3.95
N THR A 2 -18.31 1.28 -3.81
CA THR A 2 -18.91 0.66 -2.60
C THR A 2 -19.00 1.46 -1.29
N GLY A 3 -18.53 2.72 -1.25
CA GLY A 3 -18.73 3.62 -0.11
C GLY A 3 -17.73 3.45 1.03
N GLY A 4 -16.51 2.96 0.77
CA GLY A 4 -15.45 2.90 1.79
C GLY A 4 -15.67 1.80 2.82
N GLN A 5 -15.85 0.56 2.35
CA GLN A 5 -15.94 -0.63 3.19
C GLN A 5 -14.58 -1.00 3.80
N MET A 6 -14.58 -1.78 4.88
CA MET A 6 -13.34 -2.30 5.47
C MET A 6 -12.58 -3.17 4.46
N ALA A 7 -11.28 -2.94 4.35
CA ALA A 7 -10.38 -3.70 3.49
C ALA A 7 -9.33 -4.43 4.35
N PRO A 8 -8.64 -5.45 3.79
CA PRO A 8 -7.55 -6.12 4.50
C PRO A 8 -6.45 -5.17 4.96
N THR A 9 -6.26 -4.03 4.28
CA THR A 9 -5.26 -3.00 4.58
C THR A 9 -5.75 -1.91 5.54
N THR A 10 -7.03 -1.90 5.95
CA THR A 10 -7.56 -0.95 6.93
C THR A 10 -6.83 -1.12 8.26
N LEU A 11 -6.28 -0.03 8.82
CA LEU A 11 -5.52 -0.05 10.08
C LEU A 11 -6.40 -0.37 11.29
N VAL A 12 -5.79 -0.85 12.36
CA VAL A 12 -6.47 -1.02 13.67
C VAL A 12 -7.03 0.33 14.11
N GLY A 13 -8.29 0.35 14.57
CA GLY A 13 -8.99 1.58 14.97
C GLY A 13 -9.46 2.49 13.83
N MET A 14 -9.06 2.24 12.57
CA MET A 14 -9.50 3.03 11.43
C MET A 14 -10.98 2.75 11.11
N LYS A 15 -11.80 3.79 11.08
CA LYS A 15 -13.24 3.71 10.81
C LYS A 15 -13.52 3.52 9.33
N THR A 16 -14.49 2.68 9.03
CA THR A 16 -15.01 2.47 7.67
C THR A 16 -16.53 2.27 7.72
N SER A 17 -17.20 2.17 6.58
CA SER A 17 -18.65 1.99 6.53
C SER A 17 -19.15 0.68 7.16
N THR A 18 -18.32 -0.37 7.15
CA THR A 18 -18.61 -1.68 7.76
C THR A 18 -17.98 -1.89 9.13
N CYS A 19 -17.05 -1.02 9.54
CA CYS A 19 -16.53 -0.98 10.92
C CYS A 19 -16.60 0.47 11.46
N PRO A 20 -17.80 0.97 11.83
CA PRO A 20 -18.00 2.37 12.21
C PRO A 20 -17.28 2.76 13.51
N TYR A 21 -16.99 1.78 14.37
CA TYR A 21 -16.22 1.96 15.61
C TYR A 21 -14.71 1.74 15.42
N GLY A 22 -14.28 1.49 14.18
CA GLY A 22 -12.90 1.16 13.84
C GLY A 22 -12.67 -0.35 13.74
N ARG A 23 -11.56 -0.73 13.11
CA ARG A 23 -11.14 -2.14 13.06
C ARG A 23 -10.73 -2.62 14.46
N ASP A 24 -11.56 -3.49 15.02
CA ASP A 24 -11.25 -4.30 16.20
C ASP A 24 -10.52 -5.59 15.79
N VAL A 25 -9.36 -5.86 16.40
CA VAL A 25 -8.56 -7.06 16.13
C VAL A 25 -9.26 -8.34 16.57
N ALA A 26 -10.00 -8.33 17.69
CA ALA A 26 -10.65 -9.52 18.21
C ALA A 26 -11.76 -10.02 17.27
N LEU A 27 -12.41 -9.09 16.57
CA LEU A 27 -13.50 -9.38 15.64
C LEU A 27 -13.05 -9.49 14.18
N HIS A 28 -12.14 -8.61 13.74
CA HIS A 28 -11.78 -8.45 12.33
C HIS A 28 -10.35 -8.91 11.99
N GLY A 29 -9.57 -9.33 12.98
CA GLY A 29 -8.16 -9.68 12.83
C GLY A 29 -7.25 -8.49 12.53
N TYR A 30 -5.96 -8.77 12.34
CA TYR A 30 -4.94 -7.76 12.05
C TYR A 30 -4.89 -7.35 10.57
N PRO A 31 -4.48 -6.11 10.27
CA PRO A 31 -4.25 -5.68 8.89
C PRO A 31 -3.18 -6.52 8.18
N LEU A 32 -3.41 -6.79 6.90
CA LEU A 32 -2.53 -7.64 6.11
C LEU A 32 -1.43 -6.84 5.43
N LYS A 33 -0.20 -7.29 5.66
CA LYS A 33 1.03 -6.79 5.05
C LYS A 33 1.32 -7.56 3.75
N ILE A 34 0.52 -7.29 2.72
CA ILE A 34 0.52 -8.08 1.47
C ILE A 34 1.89 -8.06 0.78
N THR A 35 2.57 -6.91 0.76
CA THR A 35 3.90 -6.79 0.12
C THR A 35 4.95 -7.63 0.84
N GLU A 36 4.90 -7.71 2.18
CA GLU A 36 5.77 -8.55 2.99
C GLU A 36 5.51 -10.04 2.71
N LEU A 37 4.24 -10.44 2.59
CA LEU A 37 3.88 -11.82 2.21
C LEU A 37 4.39 -12.16 0.80
N ALA A 38 4.21 -11.26 -0.16
CA ALA A 38 4.66 -11.46 -1.53
C ALA A 38 6.20 -11.52 -1.67
N ALA A 39 6.93 -10.81 -0.81
CA ALA A 39 8.39 -10.86 -0.78
C ALA A 39 8.91 -12.27 -0.46
N GLN A 40 8.18 -13.05 0.33
CA GLN A 40 8.55 -14.42 0.71
C GLN A 40 8.29 -15.47 -0.39
N LEU A 41 7.51 -15.16 -1.42
CA LEU A 41 7.16 -16.13 -2.47
C LEU A 41 8.35 -16.42 -3.39
N GLU A 42 8.61 -17.70 -3.68
CA GLU A 42 9.83 -18.13 -4.40
C GLU A 42 9.93 -17.59 -5.84
N GLY A 43 8.81 -17.31 -6.50
CA GLY A 43 8.75 -16.78 -7.87
C GLY A 43 8.76 -15.25 -8.02
N THR A 44 8.80 -14.48 -6.93
CA THR A 44 8.83 -13.00 -7.04
C THR A 44 10.25 -12.48 -7.26
N ALA A 45 10.41 -11.58 -8.23
CA ALA A 45 11.68 -10.97 -8.60
C ALA A 45 11.83 -9.57 -8.00
N TYR A 46 10.77 -8.78 -8.03
CA TYR A 46 10.74 -7.43 -7.47
C TYR A 46 9.44 -7.18 -6.71
N VAL A 47 9.56 -6.80 -5.44
CA VAL A 47 8.45 -6.53 -4.54
C VAL A 47 8.74 -5.23 -3.81
N THR A 48 7.89 -4.23 -4.00
CA THR A 48 8.14 -2.87 -3.52
C THR A 48 6.86 -2.19 -3.09
N ARG A 49 6.98 -1.29 -2.11
CA ARG A 49 5.92 -0.40 -1.65
C ARG A 49 6.32 1.05 -1.91
N GLN A 50 5.49 1.76 -2.65
CA GLN A 50 5.71 3.16 -3.02
C GLN A 50 4.48 4.00 -2.66
N SER A 51 4.57 5.30 -2.89
CA SER A 51 3.48 6.25 -2.66
C SER A 51 3.48 7.34 -3.74
N VAL A 52 2.42 8.14 -3.80
CA VAL A 52 2.22 9.17 -4.85
C VAL A 52 1.78 10.53 -4.30
N GLN A 53 1.97 10.76 -3.00
CA GLN A 53 1.51 11.98 -2.32
C GLN A 53 2.33 13.24 -2.62
N SER A 54 3.53 13.08 -3.19
CA SER A 54 4.42 14.19 -3.54
C SER A 54 5.13 13.95 -4.86
N VAL A 55 5.63 15.01 -5.50
CA VAL A 55 6.38 14.91 -6.78
C VAL A 55 7.58 13.97 -6.68
N PRO A 56 8.42 14.01 -5.62
CA PRO A 56 9.48 13.03 -5.44
C PRO A 56 8.97 11.59 -5.33
N ALA A 57 7.86 11.37 -4.60
CA ALA A 57 7.26 10.04 -4.45
C ALA A 57 6.73 9.51 -5.80
N ILE A 58 6.04 10.35 -6.58
CA ILE A 58 5.57 10.02 -7.93
C ILE A 58 6.72 9.57 -8.84
N ARG A 59 7.88 10.26 -8.79
CA ARG A 59 9.07 9.87 -9.56
C ARG A 59 9.60 8.50 -9.14
N LYS A 60 9.62 8.19 -7.85
CA LYS A 60 10.02 6.87 -7.31
C LYS A 60 9.04 5.78 -7.74
N ALA A 61 7.73 6.02 -7.58
CA ALA A 61 6.68 5.10 -8.01
C ALA A 61 6.77 4.79 -9.52
N LYS A 62 6.97 5.81 -10.36
CA LYS A 62 7.18 5.63 -11.81
C LYS A 62 8.38 4.75 -12.11
N LYS A 63 9.51 4.94 -11.41
CA LYS A 63 10.72 4.12 -11.58
C LYS A 63 10.45 2.66 -11.16
N ALA A 64 9.78 2.45 -10.03
CA ALA A 64 9.41 1.13 -9.54
C ALA A 64 8.50 0.38 -10.53
N ILE A 65 7.46 1.04 -11.04
CA ILE A 65 6.55 0.45 -12.04
C ILE A 65 7.33 0.06 -13.30
N ARG A 66 8.21 0.95 -13.80
CA ARG A 66 9.05 0.66 -14.97
C ARG A 66 9.94 -0.57 -14.74
N LYS A 67 10.64 -0.63 -13.59
CA LYS A 67 11.48 -1.77 -13.23
C LYS A 67 10.69 -3.08 -13.17
N ALA A 68 9.49 -3.06 -12.59
CA ALA A 68 8.62 -4.24 -12.55
C ALA A 68 8.27 -4.76 -13.95
N PHE A 69 7.97 -3.87 -14.90
CA PHE A 69 7.74 -4.28 -16.30
C PHE A 69 9.00 -4.81 -16.98
N GLU A 70 10.15 -4.14 -16.81
CA GLU A 70 11.44 -4.60 -17.36
C GLU A 70 11.81 -6.00 -16.83
N ASN A 71 11.56 -6.28 -15.55
CA ASN A 71 11.78 -7.60 -14.96
C ASN A 71 10.84 -8.67 -15.55
N SER A 72 9.56 -8.34 -15.74
CA SER A 72 8.62 -9.24 -16.42
C SER A 72 9.04 -9.54 -17.86
N MET A 73 9.46 -8.52 -18.62
CA MET A 73 9.88 -8.66 -20.01
C MET A 73 11.17 -9.48 -20.18
N THR A 74 12.06 -9.44 -19.18
CA THR A 74 13.32 -10.20 -19.16
C THR A 74 13.20 -11.57 -18.51
N GLY A 75 11.99 -12.01 -18.15
CA GLY A 75 11.74 -13.34 -17.61
C GLY A 75 12.27 -13.56 -16.20
N LYS A 76 12.53 -12.51 -15.43
CA LYS A 76 13.12 -12.61 -14.08
C LYS A 76 12.16 -13.17 -13.02
N GLY A 77 10.86 -13.15 -13.28
CA GLY A 77 9.81 -13.63 -12.38
C GLY A 77 8.68 -12.62 -12.20
N SER A 78 7.76 -12.91 -11.27
CA SER A 78 6.61 -12.05 -10.98
C SER A 78 7.02 -10.83 -10.16
N ASN A 79 6.29 -9.73 -10.33
CA ASN A 79 6.60 -8.46 -9.66
C ASN A 79 5.34 -7.93 -8.95
N LEU A 80 5.50 -7.33 -7.77
CA LEU A 80 4.43 -6.66 -7.03
C LEU A 80 4.85 -5.23 -6.68
N VAL A 81 4.04 -4.26 -7.08
CA VAL A 81 4.21 -2.84 -6.75
C VAL A 81 2.97 -2.39 -5.98
N GLU A 82 3.08 -2.27 -4.65
CA GLU A 82 2.03 -1.71 -3.81
C GLU A 82 2.16 -0.18 -3.79
N ILE A 83 1.07 0.54 -4.08
CA ILE A 83 1.03 2.00 -3.97
C ILE A 83 0.14 2.39 -2.80
N VAL A 84 0.75 2.90 -1.72
CA VAL A 84 0.03 3.52 -0.62
C VAL A 84 -0.50 4.87 -1.12
N SER A 85 -1.82 5.01 -1.18
CA SER A 85 -2.49 6.18 -1.71
C SER A 85 -3.69 6.58 -0.86
N THR A 86 -4.10 7.82 -0.99
CA THR A 86 -5.20 8.41 -0.23
C THR A 86 -6.50 8.35 -1.02
N CYS A 87 -7.61 8.24 -0.30
CA CYS A 87 -8.95 8.42 -0.84
C CYS A 87 -9.63 9.50 -0.02
N SER A 88 -9.35 10.77 -0.35
CA SER A 88 -9.84 11.95 0.38
C SER A 88 -11.36 11.94 0.57
N SER A 89 -12.11 11.53 -0.46
CA SER A 89 -13.56 11.37 -0.40
C SER A 89 -14.00 10.29 0.59
N GLY A 90 -13.33 9.14 0.61
CA GLY A 90 -13.60 8.04 1.54
C GLY A 90 -13.28 8.40 2.99
N TRP A 91 -12.25 9.22 3.20
CA TRP A 91 -11.82 9.66 4.53
C TRP A 91 -12.49 10.96 4.99
N LYS A 92 -13.28 11.60 4.13
CA LYS A 92 -13.94 12.90 4.38
C LYS A 92 -12.95 13.98 4.80
N MET A 93 -11.77 13.98 4.16
CA MET A 93 -10.68 14.93 4.39
C MET A 93 -10.39 15.69 3.10
N THR A 94 -9.75 16.86 3.20
CA THR A 94 -9.15 17.48 2.01
C THR A 94 -8.01 16.61 1.47
N PRO A 95 -7.66 16.70 0.17
CA PRO A 95 -6.52 15.96 -0.39
C PRO A 95 -5.20 16.18 0.36
N GLU A 96 -4.95 17.41 0.84
CA GLU A 96 -3.74 17.73 1.60
C GLU A 96 -3.72 17.07 2.97
N GLU A 97 -4.81 17.17 3.73
CA GLU A 97 -4.95 16.52 5.04
C GLU A 97 -4.86 15.00 4.93
N ALA A 98 -5.48 14.42 3.90
CA ALA A 98 -5.41 12.99 3.68
C ALA A 98 -3.96 12.53 3.44
N ASN A 99 -3.17 13.30 2.70
CA ASN A 99 -1.75 12.99 2.48
C ASN A 99 -0.96 13.06 3.79
N LYS A 100 -1.14 14.10 4.60
CA LYS A 100 -0.50 14.21 5.92
C LYS A 100 -0.88 13.04 6.84
N TRP A 101 -2.17 12.73 6.92
CA TRP A 101 -2.67 11.61 7.71
C TRP A 101 -2.05 10.28 7.27
N MET A 102 -1.92 10.06 5.96
CA MET A 102 -1.29 8.86 5.42
C MET A 102 0.19 8.76 5.81
N GLU A 103 0.92 9.86 5.74
CA GLU A 103 2.33 9.92 6.17
C GLU A 103 2.48 9.61 7.66
N GLU A 104 1.58 10.13 8.50
CA GLU A 104 1.62 9.96 9.96
C GLU A 104 1.14 8.58 10.44
N ASN A 105 0.19 7.95 9.73
CA ASN A 105 -0.51 6.76 10.23
C ASN A 105 -0.27 5.52 9.37
N MET A 106 -0.27 5.67 8.04
CA MET A 106 -0.11 4.51 7.15
C MET A 106 1.36 4.16 6.94
N PHE A 107 2.25 5.12 6.74
CA PHE A 107 3.67 4.83 6.47
C PHE A 107 4.39 4.12 7.63
N PRO A 108 4.13 4.44 8.91
CA PRO A 108 4.74 3.68 10.01
C PRO A 108 4.32 2.20 10.02
N PHE A 109 3.08 1.90 9.62
CA PHE A 109 2.59 0.52 9.57
C PHE A 109 2.97 -0.21 8.27
N TYR A 110 2.96 0.51 7.15
CA TYR A 110 3.29 0.08 5.80
C TYR A 110 4.51 0.84 5.28
N PRO A 111 5.73 0.49 5.75
CA PRO A 111 6.94 1.22 5.40
C PRO A 111 7.20 1.13 3.90
N LEU A 112 7.52 2.28 3.30
CA LEU A 112 7.87 2.39 1.90
C LEU A 112 9.27 1.82 1.63
N GLY A 113 9.49 1.33 0.42
CA GLY A 113 10.78 0.82 -0.04
C GLY A 113 10.67 -0.49 -0.80
N ASP A 114 11.83 -0.99 -1.23
CA ASP A 114 11.94 -2.29 -1.87
C ASP A 114 12.08 -3.37 -0.79
N LEU A 115 11.17 -4.35 -0.77
CA LEU A 115 11.20 -5.48 0.15
C LEU A 115 11.92 -6.69 -0.47
N LYS A 116 11.92 -6.78 -1.80
CA LYS A 116 12.64 -7.79 -2.55
C LYS A 116 13.11 -7.21 -3.87
N ASP A 117 14.37 -7.44 -4.19
CA ASP A 117 14.95 -7.05 -5.46
C ASP A 117 16.04 -8.04 -5.86
N LYS A 118 15.74 -8.91 -6.84
CA LYS A 118 16.69 -9.90 -7.38
C LYS A 118 17.53 -9.36 -8.55
N GLY A 119 17.50 -8.05 -8.84
CA GLY A 119 18.30 -7.40 -9.90
C GLY A 119 17.51 -6.43 -10.76
#